data_AF-A0A6G3Z8D9-F1
#
_entry.id   AF-A0A6G3Z8D9-F1
#
_cell.length_a   1.000
_cell.length_b   1.000
_cell.length_c   1.000
_cell.angle_alpha   90.00
_cell.angle_beta   90.00
_cell.angle_gamma   90.00
#
_symmetry.space_group_name_H-M   'P 1'
#
loop_
_entity.id
_entity.type
_entity.pdbx_description
1 polymer ?
#
loop_
_entity_poly.entity_id
_entity_poly.type
_entity_poly.pdbx_seq_one_letter_code
_entity_poly.pdbx_strand_id
1 'polypeptide(L)'
;MGAISWVLKEWSIAVEALISGDFVLLIRKGGIREKKQSFEVPSDRALLFPTYEHQHADALRSPYGQKLVSQPVPAIGDEVVMSSWAQITHQLLLPGVSAIEA
;
A
#
# COMPACT_ATOMS: atom_id res chain seq x y z
N MET A 1 -20.68 5.34 -11.58
CA MET A 1 -19.36 4.72 -11.33
C MET A 1 -19.61 3.32 -10.77
N GLY A 2 -18.96 2.29 -11.30
CA GLY A 2 -19.11 0.91 -10.79
C GLY A 2 -18.43 0.74 -9.43
N ALA A 3 -18.91 -0.20 -8.62
CA ALA A 3 -18.35 -0.50 -7.30
C ALA A 3 -16.86 -0.89 -7.37
N ILE A 4 -16.10 -0.54 -6.34
CA ILE A 4 -14.71 -1.01 -6.16
C ILE A 4 -14.77 -2.33 -5.37
N SER A 5 -14.27 -3.40 -5.97
CA SER A 5 -14.25 -4.75 -5.37
C SER A 5 -12.86 -5.22 -4.93
N TRP A 6 -11.83 -4.41 -5.18
CA TRP A 6 -10.44 -4.72 -4.89
C TRP A 6 -9.87 -3.81 -3.82
N VAL A 7 -8.94 -4.37 -3.06
CA VAL A 7 -8.30 -3.72 -1.93
C VAL A 7 -6.80 -3.88 -2.04
N LEU A 8 -6.08 -2.78 -1.86
CA LEU A 8 -4.64 -2.75 -1.68
C LEU A 8 -4.37 -2.61 -0.18
N LYS A 9 -4.04 -3.74 0.47
CA LYS A 9 -3.59 -3.76 1.87
C LYS A 9 -2.22 -3.11 1.96
N GLU A 10 -2.08 -2.17 2.89
CA GLU A 10 -0.81 -1.50 3.21
C GLU A 10 -0.82 -1.02 4.67
N TRP A 11 0.34 -0.70 5.24
CA TRP A 11 0.44 -0.11 6.58
C TRP A 11 -0.27 1.25 6.66
N SER A 12 -0.99 1.50 7.76
CA SER A 12 -1.74 2.75 7.98
C SER A 12 -0.88 3.99 7.78
N ILE A 13 0.36 3.99 8.28
CA ILE A 13 1.29 5.11 8.16
C ILE A 13 1.74 5.36 6.71
N ALA A 14 1.86 4.30 5.90
CA ALA A 14 2.21 4.41 4.49
C ALA A 14 1.01 4.89 3.66
N VAL A 15 -0.21 4.44 3.98
CA VAL A 15 -1.45 4.96 3.38
C VAL A 15 -1.59 6.46 3.69
N GLU A 16 -1.38 6.87 4.93
CA GLU A 16 -1.41 8.28 5.32
C GLU A 16 -0.40 9.11 4.51
N ALA A 17 0.85 8.65 4.41
CA ALA A 17 1.91 9.33 3.66
C ALA A 17 1.63 9.42 2.15
N LEU A 18 0.95 8.42 1.56
CA LEU A 18 0.52 8.47 0.17
C LEU A 18 -0.59 9.50 -0.04
N ILE A 19 -1.57 9.56 0.87
CA ILE A 19 -2.69 10.51 0.79
C ILE A 19 -2.22 11.94 1.02
N SER A 20 -1.28 12.17 1.94
CA SER A 20 -0.71 13.50 2.20
C SER A 20 0.22 13.98 1.08
N GLY A 21 0.66 13.10 0.20
CA GLY A 21 1.67 13.39 -0.82
C GLY A 21 3.10 13.44 -0.27
N ASP A 22 3.32 13.05 0.99
CA ASP A 22 4.65 12.94 1.58
C ASP A 22 5.51 11.89 0.86
N PHE A 23 4.86 10.82 0.38
CA PHE A 23 5.46 9.82 -0.51
C PHE A 23 4.63 9.67 -1.78
N VAL A 24 5.33 9.49 -2.90
CA VAL A 24 4.73 9.31 -4.23
C VAL A 24 5.04 7.94 -4.84
N LEU A 25 5.84 7.13 -4.16
CA LEU A 25 6.29 5.83 -4.63
C LEU A 25 6.01 4.77 -3.57
N LEU A 26 5.31 3.71 -3.99
CA LEU A 26 5.12 2.50 -3.21
C LEU A 26 5.79 1.34 -3.93
N ILE A 27 6.79 0.72 -3.29
CA ILE A 27 7.44 -0.48 -3.82
C ILE A 27 6.79 -1.69 -3.18
N ARG A 28 6.25 -2.59 -4.00
CA ARG A 28 5.60 -3.81 -3.53
C ARG A 28 6.28 -5.04 -4.11
N LYS A 29 6.42 -6.04 -3.25
CA LYS A 29 6.71 -7.42 -3.65
C LYS A 29 5.37 -8.12 -3.92
N GLY A 30 5.35 -8.95 -4.97
CA GLY A 30 4.21 -9.84 -5.27
C GLY A 30 3.81 -10.76 -4.10
N GLY A 31 2.54 -11.15 -4.06
CA GLY A 31 1.97 -11.98 -2.99
C GLY A 31 2.56 -13.39 -2.91
N ILE A 32 2.56 -13.99 -1.72
CA ILE A 32 3.09 -15.36 -1.48
C ILE A 32 2.34 -16.43 -2.31
N ARG A 33 1.10 -16.13 -2.71
CA ARG A 33 0.23 -17.03 -3.49
C ARG A 33 0.33 -16.82 -5.01
N GLU A 34 1.07 -15.81 -5.47
CA GLU A 34 1.29 -15.59 -6.90
C GLU A 34 2.12 -16.76 -7.46
N LYS A 35 1.53 -17.52 -8.41
CA LYS A 35 2.23 -18.65 -9.04
C LYS A 35 3.19 -18.11 -10.08
N LYS A 36 4.50 -18.34 -9.85
CA LYS A 36 5.63 -18.10 -10.79
C LYS A 36 5.63 -16.73 -11.48
N GLN A 37 6.33 -15.79 -10.85
CA GLN A 37 6.98 -14.62 -11.48
C GLN A 37 6.11 -13.52 -12.11
N SER A 38 4.78 -13.62 -12.13
CA SER A 38 3.91 -12.52 -12.57
C SER A 38 3.28 -11.76 -11.40
N PHE A 39 3.61 -10.48 -11.27
CA PHE A 39 2.81 -9.52 -10.50
C PHE A 39 1.59 -9.16 -11.34
N GLU A 40 0.39 -9.35 -10.79
CA GLU A 40 -0.86 -9.08 -11.49
C GLU A 40 -1.62 -7.94 -10.82
N VAL A 41 -2.22 -7.08 -11.66
CA VAL A 41 -3.07 -5.98 -11.22
C VAL A 41 -4.50 -6.27 -11.72
N PRO A 42 -5.33 -6.90 -10.88
CA PRO A 42 -6.59 -7.49 -11.33
C PRO A 42 -7.73 -6.48 -11.51
N SER A 43 -7.50 -5.20 -11.19
CA SER A 43 -8.46 -4.12 -11.37
C SER A 43 -7.75 -2.78 -11.56
N ASP A 44 -8.42 -1.87 -12.26
CA ASP A 44 -7.99 -0.49 -12.46
C ASP A 44 -8.26 0.42 -11.26
N ARG A 45 -8.96 -0.08 -10.23
CA ARG A 45 -9.32 0.68 -9.03
C ARG A 45 -9.23 -0.20 -7.79
N ALA A 46 -8.67 0.35 -6.72
CA ALA A 46 -8.58 -0.35 -5.44
C ALA A 46 -8.80 0.62 -4.28
N LEU A 47 -9.49 0.16 -3.23
CA LEU A 47 -9.49 0.84 -1.93
C LEU A 47 -8.10 0.68 -1.28
N LEU A 48 -7.62 1.72 -0.62
CA LEU A 48 -6.43 1.60 0.22
C LEU A 48 -6.88 1.13 1.60
N PHE A 49 -6.47 -0.07 2.00
CA PHE A 49 -6.84 -0.62 3.30
C PHE A 49 -5.69 -0.42 4.30
N PRO A 50 -5.85 0.52 5.26
CA PRO A 50 -4.84 0.78 6.27
C PRO A 50 -4.85 -0.35 7.30
N THR A 51 -3.71 -1.02 7.44
CA THR A 51 -3.55 -2.10 8.41
C THR A 51 -2.59 -1.71 9.51
N TYR A 52 -2.91 -2.19 10.72
CA TYR A 52 -2.20 -1.82 11.94
C TYR A 52 -1.29 -2.95 12.47
N GLU A 53 -1.28 -4.08 11.79
CA GLU A 53 -0.53 -5.28 12.15
C GLU A 53 0.94 -5.17 11.74
N HIS A 54 1.84 -5.66 12.60
CA HIS A 54 3.27 -5.81 12.31
C HIS A 54 3.98 -4.52 11.87
N GLN A 55 3.53 -3.35 12.33
CA GLN A 55 4.22 -2.09 12.08
C GLN A 55 5.36 -1.89 13.09
N HIS A 56 6.59 -1.79 12.61
CA HIS A 56 7.80 -1.65 13.41
C HIS A 56 8.34 -0.22 13.29
N ALA A 57 8.21 0.58 14.36
CA ALA A 57 8.60 1.99 14.35
C ALA A 57 10.09 2.22 14.12
N ASP A 58 10.93 1.29 14.55
CA ASP A 58 12.38 1.24 14.34
C ASP A 58 12.77 0.96 12.88
N ALA A 59 11.88 0.35 12.09
CA ALA A 59 12.05 0.16 10.66
C ALA A 59 11.66 1.40 9.82
N LEU A 60 11.18 2.47 10.46
CA LEU A 60 10.73 3.69 9.80
C LEU A 60 11.67 4.86 10.07
N ARG A 61 11.99 5.63 9.03
CA ARG A 61 12.71 6.89 9.18
C ARG A 61 11.88 7.90 9.99
N SER A 62 12.56 8.81 10.68
CA SER A 62 11.93 10.00 11.25
C SER A 62 11.30 10.86 10.13
N PRO A 63 10.10 11.45 10.33
CA PRO A 63 9.29 11.43 11.56
C PRO A 63 8.29 10.25 11.67
N TYR A 64 8.20 9.37 10.67
CA TYR A 64 7.14 8.37 10.57
C TYR A 64 7.16 7.31 11.68
N GLY A 65 8.32 6.92 12.17
CA GLY A 65 8.42 6.03 13.34
C GLY A 65 7.79 6.65 14.59
N GLN A 66 8.00 7.94 14.82
CA GLN A 66 7.39 8.67 15.94
C GLN A 66 5.88 8.81 15.76
N LYS A 67 5.44 9.15 14.54
CA LYS A 67 4.02 9.20 14.18
C LYS A 67 3.34 7.86 14.45
N LEU A 68 3.97 6.75 14.06
CA LEU A 68 3.46 5.40 14.29
C LEU A 68 3.27 5.10 15.78
N VAL A 69 4.25 5.45 16.63
CA VAL A 69 4.13 5.24 18.10
C VAL A 69 2.96 6.03 18.69
N SER A 70 2.68 7.22 18.14
CA SER A 70 1.54 8.05 18.57
C SER A 70 0.21 7.68 17.91
N GLN A 71 0.20 6.76 16.94
CA GLN A 71 -1.00 6.43 16.18
C GLN A 71 -1.93 5.53 17.01
N PRO A 72 -3.22 5.88 17.14
CA PRO A 72 -4.21 4.99 17.73
C PRO A 72 -4.31 3.69 16.92
N VAL A 73 -4.27 2.54 17.61
CA VAL A 73 -4.46 1.22 17.00
C VAL A 73 -5.88 0.75 17.35
N PRO A 74 -6.73 0.45 16.34
CA PRO A 74 -8.06 -0.11 16.58
C PRO A 74 -7.98 -1.44 17.35
N ALA A 75 -8.87 -1.62 18.32
CA ALA A 75 -9.01 -2.87 19.04
C ALA A 75 -9.73 -3.94 18.20
N ILE A 76 -9.67 -5.19 18.64
CA ILE A 76 -10.42 -6.27 18.02
C ILE A 76 -11.92 -5.97 18.14
N GLY A 77 -12.61 -5.93 16.99
CA GLY A 77 -14.03 -5.61 16.90
C GLY A 77 -14.33 -4.15 16.55
N ASP A 78 -13.32 -3.28 16.56
CA ASP A 78 -13.47 -1.89 16.12
C ASP A 78 -13.63 -1.82 14.60
N GLU A 79 -14.33 -0.78 14.15
CA GLU A 79 -14.44 -0.46 12.74
C GLU A 79 -13.15 0.20 12.22
N VAL A 80 -12.70 -0.19 11.04
CA VAL A 80 -11.57 0.43 10.33
C VAL A 80 -12.09 1.21 9.14
N VAL A 81 -11.83 2.52 9.13
CA VAL A 81 -12.23 3.40 8.03
C VAL A 81 -11.23 3.32 6.88
N MET A 82 -11.73 2.98 5.69
CA MET A 82 -10.99 3.10 4.43
C MET A 82 -11.35 4.44 3.77
N SER A 83 -10.55 5.47 4.04
CA SER A 83 -10.84 6.85 3.63
C SER A 83 -10.46 7.19 2.19
N SER A 84 -9.76 6.29 1.49
CA SER A 84 -9.19 6.57 0.18
C SER A 84 -9.20 5.35 -0.76
N TRP A 85 -9.08 5.66 -2.04
CA TRP A 85 -8.94 4.68 -3.12
C TRP A 85 -7.96 5.23 -4.15
N ALA A 86 -7.39 4.33 -4.95
CA ALA A 86 -6.49 4.67 -6.03
C ALA A 86 -7.07 4.21 -7.37
N GLN A 87 -6.85 5.03 -8.40
CA GLN A 87 -7.01 4.63 -9.79
C GLN A 87 -5.64 4.23 -10.35
N ILE A 88 -5.56 3.03 -10.90
CA ILE A 88 -4.40 2.56 -11.65
C ILE A 88 -4.58 3.02 -13.10
N THR A 89 -3.70 3.90 -13.54
CA THR A 89 -3.76 4.49 -14.88
C THR A 89 -2.89 3.75 -15.88
N HIS A 90 -1.77 3.18 -15.43
CA HIS A 90 -0.78 2.51 -16.27
C HIS A 90 -0.24 1.27 -15.58
N GLN A 91 0.06 0.24 -16.37
CA GLN A 91 0.77 -0.95 -15.94
C GLN A 91 1.99 -1.11 -16.84
N LEU A 92 3.18 -0.99 -16.26
CA LEU A 92 4.44 -1.06 -16.99
C LEU A 92 5.16 -2.34 -16.57
N LEU A 93 5.32 -3.27 -17.51
CA LEU A 93 6.09 -4.49 -17.30
C LEU A 93 7.58 -4.18 -17.44
N LEU A 94 8.38 -4.53 -16.43
CA LEU A 94 9.84 -4.48 -16.48
C LEU A 94 10.39 -5.89 -16.75
N PRO A 95 10.75 -6.24 -18.00
CA PRO A 95 11.14 -7.62 -18.37
C PRO A 95 12.52 -8.05 -17.85
N GLY A 96 13.27 -7.14 -17.21
CA GLY A 96 14.58 -7.42 -16.64
C GLY A 96 15.33 -6.13 -16.27
N VAL A 97 16.50 -6.27 -15.64
CA VAL A 97 17.33 -5.14 -15.18
C VAL A 97 17.74 -4.22 -16.33
N SER A 98 17.95 -4.77 -17.53
CA SER A 98 18.30 -3.99 -18.73
C SER A 98 17.21 -3.00 -19.16
N ALA A 99 15.97 -3.16 -18.68
CA ALA A 99 14.88 -2.22 -18.97
C ALA A 99 14.87 -0.99 -18.04
N ILE A 100 15.74 -0.93 -17.03
CA ILE A 100 15.78 0.12 -16.00
C ILE A 100 16.89 1.16 -16.27
N GLU A 101 17.90 0.84 -17.09
CA GLU A 101 19.10 1.68 -17.31
C GLU A 101 19.12 2.45 -18.64
N ALA A 102 17.99 3.00 -19.08
CA ALA A 102 17.93 3.82 -20.31
C ALA A 102 18.18 5.32 -20.03
#